data_AF-G0U7J9-F1
#
_entry.id   AF-G0U7J9-F1
#
_cell.length_a   1.000
_cell.length_b   1.000
_cell.length_c   1.000
_cell.angle_alpha   90.00
_cell.angle_beta   90.00
_cell.angle_gamma   90.00
#
_symmetry.space_group_name_H-M   'P 1'
#
loop_
_entity.id
_entity.type
_entity.pdbx_description
1 polymer ?
#
loop_
_entity_poly.entity_id
_entity_poly.type
_entity_poly.pdbx_seq_one_letter_code
_entity_poly.pdbx_strand_id
1 'polypeptide(L)'
;MHFPPACEIPALLTSLSLSNYAQYLTAEHTTKDSAATATVGTPASLESVLAPLYLIHGKVFASAVGITIHREERIVRYVANGTDDKGDAKTTQSDRNANEGNENTSARLAGRHLYFVGERCLLSPYYCSCPAYNYSGIRRQESWACKHMLALQIALLLEKHGLSNDCIVEQTVSSNQFMEMSQGLL
;
A
#
# COMPACT_ATOMS: atom_id res chain seq x y z
N MET A 1 -22.89 14.27 21.59
CA MET A 1 -21.59 14.46 20.90
C MET A 1 -20.66 13.35 21.38
N HIS A 2 -20.52 12.27 20.63
CA HIS A 2 -19.55 11.21 20.95
C HIS A 2 -18.23 11.57 20.29
N PHE A 3 -17.20 11.79 21.09
CA PHE A 3 -15.83 11.89 20.60
C PHE A 3 -15.38 10.49 20.17
N PRO A 4 -14.74 10.34 18.99
CA PRO A 4 -14.10 9.08 18.63
C PRO A 4 -13.00 8.74 19.65
N PRO A 5 -12.74 7.46 19.92
CA PRO A 5 -11.70 7.05 20.85
C PRO A 5 -10.35 7.63 20.41
N ALA A 6 -9.57 8.14 21.36
CA ALA A 6 -8.34 8.90 21.13
C ALA A 6 -7.28 8.18 20.27
N CYS A 7 -7.39 6.85 20.06
CA CYS A 7 -6.54 6.06 19.18
C CYS A 7 -6.71 6.36 17.68
N GLU A 8 -7.82 6.99 17.25
CA GLU A 8 -8.09 7.21 15.81
C GLU A 8 -7.54 8.55 15.29
N ILE A 9 -7.30 9.53 16.16
CA ILE A 9 -6.90 10.89 15.75
C ILE A 9 -5.58 10.87 14.96
N PRO A 10 -4.49 10.20 15.41
CA PRO A 10 -3.25 10.15 14.65
C PRO A 10 -3.41 9.46 13.28
N ALA A 11 -4.23 8.41 13.19
CA ALA A 11 -4.48 7.71 11.93
C ALA A 11 -5.28 8.59 10.95
N LEU A 12 -6.32 9.28 11.44
CA LEU A 12 -7.10 10.23 10.65
C LEU A 12 -6.24 11.41 10.16
N LEU A 13 -5.43 12.00 11.04
CA LEU A 13 -4.51 13.07 10.66
C LEU A 13 -3.47 12.59 9.64
N THR A 14 -2.98 11.37 9.77
CA THR A 14 -2.04 10.77 8.80
C THR A 14 -2.72 10.66 7.43
N SER A 15 -3.92 10.08 7.36
CA SER A 15 -4.67 9.93 6.11
C SER A 15 -5.00 11.28 5.45
N LEU A 16 -5.43 12.27 6.25
CA LEU A 16 -5.71 13.62 5.75
C LEU A 16 -4.45 14.31 5.23
N SER A 17 -3.35 14.21 5.96
CA SER A 17 -2.08 14.85 5.58
C SER A 17 -1.48 14.22 4.33
N LEU A 18 -1.55 12.89 4.21
CA LEU A 18 -1.20 12.16 3.00
C LEU A 18 -2.07 12.61 1.82
N SER A 19 -3.39 12.74 2.01
CA SER A 19 -4.29 13.22 0.95
C SER A 19 -3.95 14.64 0.48
N ASN A 20 -3.66 15.55 1.42
CA ASN A 20 -3.22 16.91 1.10
C ASN A 20 -1.88 16.91 0.33
N TYR A 21 -0.97 16.02 0.70
CA TYR A 21 0.31 15.84 -0.01
C TYR A 21 0.11 15.38 -1.45
N ALA A 22 -0.75 14.39 -1.70
CA ALA A 22 -1.06 13.98 -3.07
C ALA A 22 -1.71 15.10 -3.90
N GLN A 23 -2.62 15.87 -3.30
CA GLN A 23 -3.24 17.02 -3.97
C GLN A 23 -2.19 18.07 -4.35
N TYR A 24 -1.28 18.39 -3.43
CA TYR A 24 -0.16 19.30 -3.68
C TYR A 24 0.69 18.82 -4.87
N LEU A 25 1.10 17.54 -4.87
CA LEU A 25 1.91 16.98 -5.95
C LEU A 25 1.17 16.98 -7.30
N THR A 26 -0.13 16.68 -7.29
CA THR A 26 -0.96 16.71 -8.52
C THR A 26 -1.05 18.13 -9.09
N ALA A 27 -1.22 19.13 -8.22
CA ALA A 27 -1.24 20.54 -8.63
C ALA A 27 0.13 21.00 -9.16
N GLU A 28 1.23 20.56 -8.54
CA GLU A 28 2.59 20.86 -9.01
C GLU A 28 2.88 20.25 -10.39
N HIS A 29 2.42 19.02 -10.65
CA HIS A 29 2.58 18.38 -11.96
C HIS A 29 1.78 19.11 -13.04
N THR A 30 0.52 19.45 -12.74
CA THR A 30 -0.37 20.16 -13.68
C THR A 30 0.16 21.56 -14.03
N THR A 31 0.75 22.27 -13.06
CA THR A 31 1.31 23.61 -13.28
C THR A 31 2.62 23.59 -14.06
N LYS A 32 3.44 22.53 -13.93
CA LYS A 32 4.63 22.33 -14.79
C LYS A 32 4.25 22.02 -16.23
N ASP A 33 3.16 21.28 -16.45
CA ASP A 33 2.70 20.92 -17.79
C ASP A 33 1.88 22.05 -18.47
N SER A 34 1.21 22.91 -17.69
CA SER A 34 0.44 24.06 -18.18
C SER A 34 1.07 25.39 -17.77
N ALA A 35 2.09 25.81 -18.51
CA ALA A 35 2.69 27.15 -18.41
C ALA A 35 1.80 28.29 -18.97
N ALA A 36 0.48 28.18 -18.85
CA ALA A 36 -0.45 29.24 -19.22
C ALA A 36 -1.61 29.32 -18.24
N THR A 37 -1.61 30.43 -17.49
CA THR A 37 -2.73 31.02 -16.72
C THR A 37 -3.30 30.22 -15.55
N ALA A 38 -2.89 30.56 -14.33
CA ALA A 38 -3.75 30.41 -13.15
C ALA A 38 -3.39 31.43 -12.04
N THR A 39 -4.29 32.38 -11.81
CA THR A 39 -4.46 33.06 -10.52
C THR A 39 -5.54 32.31 -9.74
N VAL A 40 -5.16 31.29 -8.97
CA VAL A 40 -5.98 30.74 -7.88
C VAL A 40 -5.03 30.27 -6.78
N GLY A 41 -5.21 30.84 -5.59
CA GLY A 41 -4.66 30.45 -4.28
C GLY A 41 -3.30 29.76 -4.28
N THR A 42 -2.26 30.45 -3.79
CA THR A 42 -0.93 29.89 -3.55
C THR A 42 -1.03 28.50 -2.92
N PRO A 43 -0.55 27.43 -3.58
CA PRO A 43 -0.54 26.12 -2.95
C PRO A 43 0.27 26.23 -1.65
N ALA A 44 -0.25 25.64 -0.57
CA ALA A 44 0.49 25.53 0.67
C ALA A 44 1.88 24.97 0.37
N SER A 45 2.94 25.53 0.96
CA SER A 45 4.30 25.05 0.70
C SER A 45 4.42 23.55 1.02
N LEU A 46 5.29 22.83 0.30
CA LEU A 46 5.57 21.41 0.56
C LEU A 46 5.83 21.14 2.05
N GLU A 47 6.58 22.03 2.71
CA GLU A 47 6.86 21.97 4.14
C GLU A 47 5.58 22.03 4.99
N SER A 48 4.65 22.95 4.67
CA SER A 48 3.37 23.07 5.37
C SER A 48 2.51 21.81 5.21
N VAL A 49 2.57 21.14 4.06
CA VAL A 49 1.77 19.95 3.77
C VAL A 49 2.33 18.71 4.48
N LEU A 50 3.65 18.62 4.63
CA LEU A 50 4.33 17.51 5.29
C LEU A 50 4.52 17.69 6.80
N ALA A 51 4.46 18.92 7.33
CA ALA A 51 4.68 19.22 8.74
C ALA A 51 3.85 18.35 9.71
N PRO A 52 2.54 18.08 9.47
CA PRO A 52 1.77 17.19 10.34
C PRO A 52 2.33 15.76 10.39
N LEU A 53 2.82 15.23 9.27
CA LEU A 53 3.39 13.87 9.22
C LEU A 53 4.71 13.79 9.99
N TYR A 54 5.55 14.81 9.89
CA TYR A 54 6.76 14.92 10.72
C TYR A 54 6.44 15.08 12.21
N LEU A 55 5.39 15.82 12.56
CA LEU A 55 4.98 16.01 13.96
C LEU A 55 4.47 14.70 14.59
N ILE A 56 3.67 13.94 13.84
CA ILE A 56 3.05 12.71 14.35
C ILE A 56 4.06 11.56 14.38
N HIS A 57 4.85 11.38 13.32
CA HIS A 57 5.67 10.18 13.11
C HIS A 57 7.18 10.43 13.23
N GLY A 58 7.63 11.68 13.26
CA GLY A 58 9.03 12.06 13.42
C GLY A 58 9.96 11.35 12.43
N LYS A 59 10.98 10.66 12.97
CA LYS A 59 11.98 9.91 12.19
C LYS A 59 11.39 8.73 11.42
N VAL A 60 10.26 8.19 11.86
CA VAL A 60 9.58 7.07 11.17
C VAL A 60 9.08 7.53 9.82
N PHE A 61 8.55 8.76 9.73
CA PHE A 61 8.13 9.35 8.46
C PHE A 61 9.31 9.55 7.49
N ALA A 62 10.42 10.11 7.96
CA ALA A 62 11.62 10.27 7.13
C ALA A 62 12.12 8.92 6.56
N SER A 63 12.12 7.86 7.38
CA SER A 63 12.48 6.52 6.93
C SER A 63 11.48 5.96 5.91
N ALA A 64 10.19 6.23 6.09
CA ALA A 64 9.15 5.80 5.15
C ALA A 64 9.30 6.49 3.79
N VAL A 65 9.64 7.78 3.77
CA VAL A 65 9.96 8.52 2.54
C VAL A 65 11.21 7.93 1.86
N GLY A 66 12.24 7.56 2.64
CA GLY A 66 13.42 6.84 2.15
C GLY A 66 13.07 5.57 1.39
N ILE A 67 12.19 4.75 1.95
CA ILE A 67 11.69 3.53 1.31
C ILE A 67 10.91 3.87 0.03
N THR A 68 9.91 4.76 0.10
CA THR A 68 8.98 4.97 -1.02
C THR A 68 9.60 5.74 -2.18
N ILE A 69 10.38 6.79 -1.91
CA ILE A 69 10.91 7.69 -2.94
C ILE A 69 12.34 7.29 -3.34
N HIS A 70 13.18 6.98 -2.35
CA HIS A 70 14.60 6.67 -2.59
C HIS A 70 14.85 5.16 -2.79
N ARG A 71 13.81 4.33 -2.71
CA ARG A 71 13.88 2.87 -2.91
C ARG A 71 14.90 2.19 -2.01
N GLU A 72 15.09 2.72 -0.79
CA GLU A 72 15.96 2.09 0.22
C GLU A 72 15.54 0.65 0.53
N GLU A 73 14.23 0.38 0.45
CA GLU A 73 13.66 -0.96 0.47
C GLU A 73 12.68 -1.10 -0.70
N ARG A 74 12.60 -2.29 -1.29
CA ARG A 74 11.68 -2.54 -2.40
C ARG A 74 10.26 -2.73 -1.87
N ILE A 75 9.28 -2.11 -2.54
CA ILE A 75 7.86 -2.40 -2.34
C ILE A 75 7.37 -3.27 -3.49
N VAL A 76 6.83 -4.46 -3.17
CA VAL A 76 6.29 -5.41 -4.14
C VAL A 76 4.83 -5.70 -3.82
N ARG A 77 3.96 -5.64 -4.82
CA ARG A 77 2.57 -6.07 -4.73
C ARG A 77 2.41 -7.40 -5.46
N TYR A 78 2.00 -8.43 -4.75
CA TYR A 78 1.64 -9.71 -5.34
C TYR A 78 0.14 -9.76 -5.63
N VAL A 79 -0.20 -10.26 -6.80
CA VAL A 79 -1.58 -10.46 -7.27
C VAL A 79 -1.73 -11.91 -7.71
N ALA A 80 -2.77 -12.60 -7.24
CA ALA A 80 -3.05 -13.96 -7.68
C ALA A 80 -3.53 -13.95 -9.15
N ASN A 81 -2.94 -14.80 -9.98
CA ASN A 81 -3.41 -15.00 -11.34
C ASN A 81 -4.70 -15.83 -11.30
N GLY A 82 -5.81 -15.25 -11.76
CA GLY A 82 -7.10 -15.94 -11.82
C GLY A 82 -7.18 -16.97 -12.96
N THR A 83 -6.23 -16.96 -13.89
CA THR A 83 -6.10 -17.95 -14.96
C THR A 83 -5.11 -19.03 -14.52
N ASP A 84 -5.62 -20.15 -14.01
CA ASP A 84 -4.81 -21.36 -13.93
C ASP A 84 -4.33 -21.70 -15.35
N ASP A 85 -3.02 -21.77 -15.50
CA ASP A 85 -2.29 -22.14 -16.70
C ASP A 85 -2.73 -23.55 -17.11
N LYS A 86 -3.61 -23.66 -18.12
CA LYS A 86 -3.81 -24.92 -18.84
C LYS A 86 -2.54 -25.17 -19.64
N GLY A 87 -1.59 -25.86 -19.02
CA GLY A 87 -0.38 -26.32 -19.68
C GLY A 87 -0.71 -27.09 -20.96
N ASP A 88 0.00 -26.72 -22.04
CA ASP A 88 0.07 -27.48 -23.27
C ASP A 88 0.54 -28.92 -23.01
N ALA A 89 -0.38 -29.88 -23.11
CA ALA A 89 -0.06 -31.27 -23.40
C ALA A 89 -1.20 -31.90 -24.25
N LYS A 90 -0.82 -32.35 -25.44
CA LYS A 90 -1.65 -33.03 -26.44
C LYS A 90 -2.27 -34.35 -25.94
N THR A 91 -3.54 -34.58 -26.33
CA THR A 91 -4.24 -35.88 -26.57
C THR A 91 -4.50 -36.75 -25.32
N THR A 92 -5.71 -37.16 -24.94
CA THR A 92 -6.75 -37.93 -25.64
C THR A 92 -8.03 -37.99 -24.77
N GLN A 93 -9.21 -38.20 -25.38
CA GLN A 93 -10.51 -38.49 -24.74
C GLN A 93 -10.43 -39.48 -23.56
N SER A 94 -11.05 -39.15 -22.40
CA SER A 94 -12.06 -39.99 -21.74
C SER A 94 -12.62 -39.34 -20.47
N ASP A 95 -13.95 -39.30 -20.41
CA ASP A 95 -14.84 -39.50 -19.27
C ASP A 95 -14.73 -38.69 -17.95
N ARG A 96 -15.78 -37.87 -17.78
CA ARG A 96 -16.63 -37.74 -16.57
C ARG A 96 -15.94 -37.87 -15.20
N ASN A 97 -15.65 -36.74 -14.56
CA ASN A 97 -16.25 -36.31 -13.28
C ASN A 97 -15.39 -35.23 -12.58
N ALA A 98 -16.08 -34.37 -11.83
CA ALA A 98 -15.57 -33.31 -10.93
C ALA A 98 -15.14 -31.99 -11.61
N ASN A 99 -16.11 -31.14 -11.93
CA ASN A 99 -15.86 -29.72 -12.22
C ASN A 99 -16.86 -28.81 -11.50
N GLU A 100 -16.78 -28.74 -10.17
CA GLU A 100 -17.50 -27.75 -9.34
C GLU A 100 -16.61 -27.13 -8.24
N GLY A 101 -15.29 -27.32 -8.30
CA GLY A 101 -14.36 -26.88 -7.23
C GLY A 101 -13.55 -25.61 -7.49
N ASN A 102 -13.33 -25.22 -8.76
CA ASN A 102 -12.26 -24.26 -9.07
C ASN A 102 -12.71 -22.79 -9.27
N GLU A 103 -13.98 -22.55 -9.63
CA GLU A 103 -14.50 -21.18 -9.79
C GLU A 103 -14.56 -20.41 -8.46
N ASN A 104 -14.78 -21.11 -7.35
CA ASN A 104 -14.92 -20.50 -6.03
C ASN A 104 -13.60 -19.96 -5.46
N THR A 105 -12.46 -20.53 -5.84
CA THR A 105 -11.15 -20.15 -5.30
C THR A 105 -10.61 -18.90 -6.00
N SER A 106 -10.75 -18.83 -7.33
CA SER A 106 -10.38 -17.65 -8.12
C SER A 106 -11.21 -16.43 -7.74
N ALA A 107 -12.53 -16.59 -7.56
CA ALA A 107 -13.41 -15.52 -7.09
C ALA A 107 -13.08 -15.04 -5.66
N ARG A 108 -12.59 -15.94 -4.78
CA ARG A 108 -12.19 -15.60 -3.41
C ARG A 108 -10.91 -14.77 -3.33
N LEU A 109 -10.01 -14.91 -4.30
CA LEU A 109 -8.72 -14.22 -4.35
C LEU A 109 -8.76 -12.94 -5.20
N ALA A 110 -9.80 -12.77 -6.02
CA ALA A 110 -10.02 -11.56 -6.81
C ALA A 110 -9.98 -10.30 -5.93
N GLY A 111 -9.11 -9.35 -6.28
CA GLY A 111 -8.94 -8.08 -5.57
C GLY A 111 -8.16 -8.16 -4.25
N ARG A 112 -7.61 -9.33 -3.89
CA ARG A 112 -6.69 -9.43 -2.74
C ARG A 112 -5.26 -9.16 -3.19
N HIS A 113 -4.57 -8.37 -2.38
CA HIS A 113 -3.17 -8.03 -2.60
C HIS A 113 -2.35 -8.44 -1.39
N LEU A 114 -1.14 -8.90 -1.67
CA LEU A 114 -0.13 -9.15 -0.65
C LEU A 114 1.05 -8.20 -0.91
N TYR A 115 1.46 -7.45 0.10
CA TYR A 115 2.51 -6.45 -0.06
C TYR A 115 3.78 -6.89 0.65
N PHE A 116 4.92 -6.74 0.00
CA PHE A 116 6.22 -6.82 0.65
C PHE A 116 6.85 -5.44 0.66
N VAL A 117 7.32 -5.00 1.82
CA VAL A 117 8.15 -3.80 1.99
C VAL A 117 9.46 -4.25 2.61
N GLY A 118 10.52 -4.30 1.78
CA GLY A 118 11.75 -4.99 2.13
C GLY A 118 11.47 -6.47 2.40
N GLU A 119 11.80 -6.94 3.60
CA GLU A 119 11.54 -8.32 4.06
C GLU A 119 10.19 -8.47 4.77
N ARG A 120 9.40 -7.39 4.90
CA ARG A 120 8.15 -7.40 5.66
C ARG A 120 6.97 -7.63 4.76
N CYS A 121 6.23 -8.69 5.06
CA CYS A 121 4.98 -9.02 4.39
C CYS A 121 3.79 -8.36 5.12
N LEU A 122 2.90 -7.71 4.37
CA LEU A 122 1.75 -6.94 4.84
C LEU A 122 0.51 -7.35 4.03
N LEU A 123 -0.56 -7.75 4.74
CA LEU A 123 -1.88 -8.02 4.16
C LEU A 123 -2.71 -6.76 3.94
N SER A 124 -2.33 -5.68 4.59
CA SER A 124 -3.08 -4.42 4.63
C SER A 124 -2.12 -3.27 4.94
N PRO A 125 -2.37 -2.06 4.42
CA PRO A 125 -1.59 -0.87 4.78
C PRO A 125 -1.79 -0.43 6.25
N TYR A 126 -2.64 -1.13 7.02
CA TYR A 126 -2.98 -0.81 8.40
C TYR A 126 -2.42 -1.80 9.43
N TYR A 127 -1.63 -2.78 9.02
CA TYR A 127 -1.03 -3.76 9.93
C TYR A 127 0.33 -4.23 9.44
N CYS A 128 1.30 -4.36 10.36
CA CYS A 128 2.61 -4.94 10.09
C CYS A 128 3.05 -5.77 11.29
N SER A 129 3.54 -6.98 11.08
CA SER A 129 4.02 -7.87 12.14
C SER A 129 5.43 -7.54 12.66
N CYS A 130 6.01 -6.39 12.28
CA CYS A 130 7.38 -6.06 12.68
C CYS A 130 7.47 -5.71 14.17
N PRO A 131 8.65 -5.93 14.82
CA PRO A 131 8.82 -5.62 16.23
C PRO A 131 8.52 -4.17 16.60
N ALA A 132 8.80 -3.21 15.71
CA ALA A 132 8.52 -1.80 15.93
C ALA A 132 7.01 -1.54 16.06
N TYR A 133 6.18 -2.16 15.23
CA TYR A 133 4.71 -2.02 15.30
C TYR A 133 4.16 -2.66 16.58
N ASN A 134 4.61 -3.88 16.91
CA ASN A 134 4.20 -4.57 18.14
C ASN A 134 4.62 -3.79 19.41
N TYR A 135 5.80 -3.17 19.39
CA TYR A 135 6.27 -2.34 20.49
C TYR A 135 5.39 -1.09 20.70
N SER A 136 4.98 -0.43 19.61
CA SER A 136 4.04 0.70 19.65
C SER A 136 2.70 0.30 20.29
N GLY A 137 2.20 -0.90 20.00
CA GLY A 137 0.95 -1.39 20.59
C GLY A 137 1.00 -1.68 22.10
N ILE A 138 2.17 -2.01 22.65
CA ILE A 138 2.32 -2.47 24.05
C ILE A 138 2.70 -1.32 25.00
N ARG A 139 3.51 -0.34 24.58
CA ARG A 139 4.16 0.57 25.53
C ARG A 139 3.91 2.06 25.38
N ARG A 140 3.36 2.55 24.27
CA ARG A 140 3.24 4.00 24.06
C ARG A 140 1.97 4.34 23.31
N GLN A 141 1.24 5.36 23.76
CA GLN A 141 0.19 6.04 22.99
C GLN A 141 0.75 6.80 21.76
N GLU A 142 1.83 6.29 21.16
CA GLU A 142 2.36 6.78 19.89
C GLU A 142 1.49 6.20 18.77
N SER A 143 1.37 6.93 17.66
CA SER A 143 0.61 6.50 16.48
C SER A 143 1.01 5.08 16.06
N TRP A 144 0.03 4.20 15.85
CA TRP A 144 0.25 2.81 15.47
C TRP A 144 0.77 2.68 14.03
N ALA A 145 2.02 3.05 13.81
CA ALA A 145 2.64 3.08 12.50
C ALA A 145 4.13 2.77 12.59
N CYS A 146 4.58 1.82 11.78
CA CYS A 146 5.99 1.59 11.52
C CYS A 146 6.36 2.17 10.13
N LYS A 147 7.66 2.28 9.86
CA LYS A 147 8.15 2.80 8.56
C LYS A 147 7.58 2.02 7.36
N HIS A 148 7.39 0.70 7.48
CA HIS A 148 6.87 -0.12 6.39
C HIS A 148 5.40 0.19 6.08
N MET A 149 4.57 0.39 7.10
CA MET A 149 3.16 0.76 6.92
C MET A 149 3.03 2.15 6.30
N LEU A 150 3.78 3.13 6.81
CA LEU A 150 3.78 4.48 6.25
C LEU A 150 4.30 4.47 4.81
N ALA A 151 5.37 3.74 4.53
CA ALA A 151 5.93 3.64 3.19
C ALA A 151 4.92 3.04 2.19
N LEU A 152 4.22 1.97 2.61
CA LEU A 152 3.17 1.37 1.79
C LEU A 152 1.99 2.34 1.58
N GLN A 153 1.55 3.05 2.62
CA GLN A 153 0.48 4.05 2.50
C GLN A 153 0.86 5.18 1.54
N ILE A 154 2.09 5.70 1.62
CA ILE A 154 2.59 6.73 0.70
C ILE A 154 2.65 6.16 -0.72
N ALA A 155 3.17 4.95 -0.90
CA ALA A 155 3.30 4.34 -2.22
C ALA A 155 1.93 4.11 -2.90
N LEU A 156 0.96 3.58 -2.16
CA LEU A 156 -0.42 3.39 -2.63
C LEU A 156 -1.11 4.70 -2.98
N LEU A 157 -0.85 5.75 -2.20
CA LEU A 157 -1.36 7.08 -2.47
C LEU A 157 -0.76 7.65 -3.77
N LEU A 158 0.56 7.56 -3.94
CA LEU A 158 1.23 8.03 -5.16
C LEU A 158 0.72 7.29 -6.40
N GLU A 159 0.57 5.97 -6.32
CA GLU A 159 0.01 5.15 -7.40
C GLU A 159 -1.44 5.56 -7.72
N LYS A 160 -2.31 5.71 -6.70
CA LYS A 160 -3.71 6.12 -6.87
C LYS A 160 -3.85 7.46 -7.60
N HIS A 161 -2.91 8.38 -7.39
CA HIS A 161 -2.91 9.70 -8.02
C HIS A 161 -2.09 9.75 -9.32
N GLY A 162 -1.55 8.62 -9.79
CA GLY A 162 -0.73 8.56 -11.01
C GLY A 162 0.59 9.31 -10.90
N LEU A 163 1.08 9.57 -9.68
CA LEU A 163 2.27 10.37 -9.41
C LEU A 163 3.56 9.56 -9.45
N SER A 164 3.47 8.24 -9.27
CA SER A 164 4.60 7.33 -9.43
C SER A 164 4.13 5.93 -9.78
N ASN A 165 4.59 5.43 -10.92
CA ASN A 165 4.34 4.06 -11.35
C ASN A 165 5.43 3.08 -10.87
N ASP A 166 6.53 3.59 -10.32
CA ASP A 166 7.68 2.76 -9.99
C ASP A 166 7.85 2.50 -8.49
N CYS A 167 7.03 3.13 -7.64
CA CYS A 167 7.11 2.95 -6.20
C CYS A 167 6.68 1.55 -5.77
N ILE A 168 5.81 0.89 -6.53
CA ILE A 168 5.30 -0.46 -6.25
C ILE A 168 5.58 -1.33 -7.47
N VAL A 169 6.31 -2.42 -7.29
CA VAL A 169 6.49 -3.42 -8.34
C VAL A 169 5.41 -4.47 -8.23
N GLU A 170 4.55 -4.58 -9.25
CA GLU A 170 3.54 -5.64 -9.30
C GLU A 170 4.15 -6.97 -9.77
N GLN A 171 3.80 -8.06 -9.11
CA GLN A 171 4.19 -9.43 -9.47
C GLN A 171 2.96 -10.33 -9.44
N THR A 172 2.66 -10.94 -10.59
CA THR A 172 1.61 -11.94 -10.70
C THR A 172 2.14 -13.31 -10.29
N VAL A 173 1.42 -14.01 -9.41
CA VAL A 173 1.78 -15.34 -8.90
C VAL A 173 0.63 -16.32 -9.05
N SER A 174 0.90 -17.62 -9.03
CA SER A 174 -0.17 -18.61 -9.05
C SER A 174 -1.01 -18.53 -7.76
N SER A 175 -2.27 -18.96 -7.83
CA SER A 175 -3.16 -18.97 -6.66
C SER A 175 -2.57 -19.80 -5.50
N ASN A 176 -1.90 -20.91 -5.80
CA ASN A 176 -1.23 -21.74 -4.79
C ASN A 176 -0.08 -20.99 -4.11
N GLN A 177 0.79 -20.33 -4.89
CA GLN A 177 1.89 -19.52 -4.34
C GLN A 177 1.35 -18.36 -3.50
N PHE A 178 0.30 -17.69 -3.96
CA PHE A 178 -0.33 -16.60 -3.20
C PHE A 178 -0.84 -17.09 -1.83
N MET A 179 -1.48 -18.26 -1.80
CA MET A 179 -1.97 -18.87 -0.57
C MET A 179 -0.82 -19.25 0.37
N GLU A 180 0.23 -19.90 -0.13
CA GLU A 180 1.43 -20.24 0.65
C GLU A 180 2.08 -19.01 1.27
N MET A 181 2.28 -17.95 0.48
CA MET A 181 2.84 -16.68 0.97
C MET A 181 1.93 -16.00 2.01
N SER A 182 0.61 -16.13 1.87
CA SER A 182 -0.35 -15.57 2.82
C SER A 182 -0.44 -16.36 4.14
N GLN A 183 -0.16 -17.67 4.12
CA GLN A 183 -0.21 -18.53 5.30
C GLN A 183 1.00 -18.35 6.22
N GLY A 184 2.16 -17.98 5.67
CA GLY A 184 3.37 -17.69 6.48
C GLY A 184 3.28 -16.43 7.37
N LEU A 185 2.14 -15.74 7.37
CA LEU A 185 1.86 -14.53 8.14
C LEU A 185 1.03 -14.75 9.41
N LEU A 186 0.34 -15.89 9.51
CA LEU A 186 -0.49 -16.29 10.67
C LEU A 186 0.32 -17.17 11.62
#